data_AF-A0A016QQ59-F1
#
_entry.id   AF-A0A016QQ59-F1
#
_cell.length_a   1.000
_cell.length_b   1.000
_cell.length_c   1.000
_cell.angle_alpha   90.00
_cell.angle_beta   90.00
_cell.angle_gamma   90.00
#
_symmetry.space_group_name_H-M   'P 1'
#
loop_
_entity.id
_entity.type
_entity.pdbx_description
1 polymer ?
#
loop_
_entity_poly.entity_id
_entity_poly.type
_entity_poly.pdbx_seq_one_letter_code
_entity_poly.pdbx_strand_id
1 'polypeptide(L)'
;MTPGLLRGGLALAALGAAFLGALLVLRAGPGGWLLIALGLPLAPVLALAGDALGGDFAATLRRRAHGLAAQMRPWLWLTVLYAALHIPVPLWPGGFPLLALLSTGALFLAALAYAWERTGVRRASVLAALAFGVGLGVELLGSRTGFPFGVYSYATSPAPTLLGVPLLVPLGWFALTLAATVLAGGRAGLAGLLLVAWDVGLEPLMTAERYWRWSDPAPLWAGAPVQNFLGWWVVGSGLSWAFMQIAPGLSGRRGGDWPVQGGSTADLSLSRLTFAAAYPTEMFFLPGGLVLVGRSREAAVTLAAMLGALALAWAVRGKK
;
A
#
# COMPACT_ATOMS: atom_id res chain seq x y z
N MET A 1 11.69 18.39 -26.22
CA MET A 1 11.17 17.51 -25.15
C MET A 1 12.36 16.84 -24.49
N THR A 2 12.48 16.85 -23.16
CA THR A 2 13.64 16.20 -22.50
C THR A 2 13.54 14.67 -22.63
N PRO A 3 14.67 13.93 -22.61
CA PRO A 3 14.65 12.47 -22.65
C PRO A 3 13.75 11.85 -21.56
N GLY A 4 13.79 12.41 -20.34
CA GLY A 4 12.93 12.00 -19.24
C GLY A 4 11.44 12.18 -19.52
N LEU A 5 11.04 13.32 -20.11
CA LEU A 5 9.65 13.58 -20.49
C LEU A 5 9.18 12.66 -21.62
N LEU A 6 10.06 12.31 -22.57
CA LEU A 6 9.74 11.40 -23.66
C LEU A 6 9.46 9.99 -23.17
N ARG A 7 10.41 9.37 -22.46
CA ARG A 7 10.22 8.01 -21.92
C ARG A 7 9.05 7.93 -20.93
N GLY A 8 8.84 8.98 -20.13
CA GLY A 8 7.71 9.08 -19.20
C GLY A 8 6.37 9.19 -19.91
N GLY A 9 6.25 10.08 -20.90
CA GLY A 9 5.04 10.24 -21.69
C GLY A 9 4.65 8.98 -22.46
N LEU A 10 5.63 8.29 -23.05
CA LEU A 10 5.44 7.01 -23.74
C LEU A 10 5.00 5.89 -22.78
N ALA A 11 5.60 5.79 -21.60
CA ALA A 11 5.19 4.84 -20.58
C ALA A 11 3.76 5.10 -20.08
N LEU A 12 3.41 6.37 -19.85
CA LEU A 12 2.05 6.78 -19.47
C LEU A 12 1.04 6.48 -20.57
N ALA A 13 1.39 6.68 -21.84
CA ALA A 13 0.52 6.32 -22.96
C ALA A 13 0.26 4.80 -23.01
N ALA A 14 1.28 3.97 -22.79
CA ALA A 14 1.13 2.52 -22.72
C ALA A 14 0.28 2.07 -21.52
N LEU A 15 0.46 2.68 -20.34
CA LEU A 15 -0.43 2.46 -19.19
C LEU A 15 -1.86 2.91 -19.47
N GLY A 16 -2.03 4.05 -20.15
CA GLY A 16 -3.32 4.55 -20.59
C GLY A 16 -4.03 3.58 -21.53
N ALA A 17 -3.30 2.97 -22.47
CA ALA A 17 -3.83 1.92 -23.33
C ALA A 17 -4.29 0.70 -22.52
N ALA A 18 -3.48 0.23 -21.56
CA ALA A 18 -3.87 -0.87 -20.68
C ALA A 18 -5.11 -0.55 -19.84
N PHE A 19 -5.19 0.69 -19.31
CA PHE A 19 -6.34 1.16 -18.54
C PHE A 19 -7.61 1.25 -19.39
N LEU A 20 -7.52 1.80 -20.61
CA LEU A 20 -8.61 1.76 -21.59
C LEU A 20 -9.03 0.33 -21.90
N GLY A 21 -8.06 -0.58 -22.05
CA GLY A 21 -8.31 -2.01 -22.20
C GLY A 21 -9.12 -2.59 -21.03
N ALA A 22 -8.76 -2.26 -19.79
CA ALA A 22 -9.52 -2.66 -18.61
C ALA A 22 -10.96 -2.12 -18.62
N LEU A 23 -11.16 -0.85 -18.98
CA LEU A 23 -12.49 -0.26 -19.12
C LEU A 23 -13.32 -0.93 -20.22
N LEU A 24 -12.70 -1.35 -21.32
CA LEU A 24 -13.37 -2.12 -22.36
C LEU A 24 -13.76 -3.51 -21.88
N VAL A 25 -12.88 -4.23 -21.18
CA VAL A 25 -13.20 -5.55 -20.60
C VAL A 25 -14.39 -5.44 -19.64
N LEU A 26 -14.41 -4.44 -18.76
CA LEU A 26 -15.53 -4.19 -17.84
C LEU A 26 -16.86 -3.91 -18.54
N ARG A 27 -16.82 -3.40 -19.77
CA ARG A 27 -18.00 -3.13 -20.61
C ARG A 27 -18.28 -4.23 -21.64
N ALA A 28 -17.63 -5.39 -21.52
CA ALA A 28 -17.69 -6.48 -22.49
C ALA A 28 -17.36 -6.04 -23.94
N GLY A 29 -16.51 -5.03 -24.09
CA GLY A 29 -16.06 -4.51 -25.38
C GLY A 29 -14.95 -5.37 -26.00
N PRO A 30 -14.89 -5.48 -27.34
CA PRO A 30 -13.85 -6.22 -28.03
C PRO A 30 -12.47 -5.56 -27.86
N GLY A 31 -11.40 -6.35 -27.92
CA GLY A 31 -10.02 -5.84 -27.93
C GLY A 31 -9.47 -5.34 -26.57
N GLY A 32 -10.27 -5.33 -25.50
CA GLY A 32 -9.83 -4.89 -24.18
C GLY A 32 -8.63 -5.68 -23.65
N TRP A 33 -8.68 -7.02 -23.75
CA TRP A 33 -7.58 -7.90 -23.36
C TRP A 33 -6.31 -7.67 -24.19
N LEU A 34 -6.43 -7.36 -25.48
CA LEU A 34 -5.28 -7.06 -26.34
C LEU A 34 -4.59 -5.76 -25.90
N LEU A 35 -5.37 -4.71 -25.60
CA LEU A 35 -4.82 -3.45 -25.10
C LEU A 35 -4.11 -3.63 -23.76
N ILE A 36 -4.63 -4.47 -22.85
CA ILE A 36 -3.95 -4.83 -21.60
C ILE A 36 -2.66 -5.60 -21.89
N ALA A 37 -2.73 -6.65 -22.71
CA ALA A 37 -1.61 -7.52 -23.04
C ALA A 37 -0.45 -6.78 -23.73
N LEU A 38 -0.74 -5.71 -24.47
CA LEU A 38 0.27 -4.85 -25.09
C LEU A 38 0.73 -3.73 -24.15
N GLY A 39 -0.20 -2.98 -23.57
CA GLY A 39 0.11 -1.76 -22.80
C GLY A 39 0.88 -2.04 -21.50
N LEU A 40 0.47 -3.07 -20.76
CA LEU A 40 1.04 -3.38 -19.44
C LEU A 40 2.54 -3.76 -19.51
N PRO A 41 3.00 -4.68 -20.39
CA PRO A 41 4.43 -4.96 -20.53
C PRO A 41 5.20 -3.86 -21.26
N LEU A 42 4.56 -3.10 -22.14
CA LEU A 42 5.21 -2.03 -22.90
C LEU A 42 5.54 -0.81 -22.01
N ALA A 43 4.73 -0.53 -20.99
CA ALA A 43 4.93 0.57 -20.07
C ALA A 43 6.31 0.60 -19.39
N PRO A 44 6.78 -0.45 -18.67
CA PRO A 44 8.12 -0.44 -18.07
C PRO A 44 9.24 -0.41 -19.12
N VAL A 45 9.03 -1.03 -20.28
CA VAL A 45 9.98 -1.02 -21.40
C VAL A 45 10.19 0.42 -21.92
N LEU A 46 9.10 1.14 -22.15
CA LEU A 46 9.13 2.55 -22.58
C LEU A 46 9.61 3.48 -21.48
N ALA A 47 9.29 3.20 -20.21
CA ALA A 47 9.81 3.97 -19.08
C ALA A 47 11.34 3.90 -19.00
N LEU A 48 11.92 2.74 -19.33
CA LEU A 48 13.36 2.54 -19.31
C LEU A 48 14.06 3.04 -20.57
N ALA A 49 13.49 2.87 -21.76
CA ALA A 49 14.22 3.10 -23.02
C ALA A 49 13.45 3.89 -24.10
N GLY A 50 12.28 4.46 -23.78
CA GLY A 50 11.44 5.21 -24.73
C GLY A 50 12.11 6.48 -25.30
N ASP A 51 13.19 6.96 -24.68
CA ASP A 51 14.02 8.06 -25.20
C ASP A 51 15.14 7.61 -26.14
N ALA A 52 15.33 6.30 -26.32
CA ALA A 52 16.33 5.69 -27.19
C ALA A 52 15.68 4.81 -28.27
N LEU A 53 14.48 5.17 -28.75
CA LEU A 53 13.80 4.46 -29.83
C LEU A 53 14.67 4.48 -31.10
N GLY A 54 15.10 3.32 -31.58
CA GLY A 54 16.03 3.18 -32.71
C GLY A 54 17.10 2.10 -32.45
N GLY A 55 18.27 2.25 -33.07
CA GLY A 55 19.35 1.25 -32.99
C GLY A 55 19.89 0.99 -31.57
N ASP A 56 19.89 2.01 -30.71
CA ASP A 56 20.43 1.92 -29.34
C ASP A 56 19.40 1.46 -28.29
N PHE A 57 18.17 1.16 -28.70
CA PHE A 57 17.07 0.82 -27.80
C PHE A 57 17.40 -0.37 -26.91
N ALA A 58 17.81 -1.50 -27.51
CA ALA A 58 18.07 -2.74 -26.78
C ALA A 58 19.29 -2.63 -25.84
N ALA A 59 20.31 -1.88 -26.24
CA ALA A 59 21.48 -1.61 -25.40
C ALA A 59 21.10 -0.73 -24.20
N THR A 60 20.30 0.31 -24.43
CA THR A 60 19.85 1.23 -23.38
C THR A 60 18.88 0.56 -22.41
N LEU A 61 17.93 -0.23 -22.92
CA LEU A 61 17.00 -1.02 -22.11
C LEU A 61 17.74 -1.97 -21.19
N ARG A 62 18.67 -2.78 -21.71
CA ARG A 62 19.47 -3.70 -20.89
C ARG A 62 20.26 -2.96 -19.82
N ARG A 63 20.99 -1.90 -20.19
CA ARG A 63 21.81 -1.12 -19.25
C ARG A 63 20.98 -0.54 -18.11
N ARG A 64 19.84 0.10 -18.41
CA ARG A 64 18.96 0.71 -17.40
C ARG A 64 18.19 -0.33 -16.59
N ALA A 65 17.78 -1.44 -17.20
CA ALA A 65 17.16 -2.56 -16.48
C ALA A 65 18.12 -3.20 -15.47
N HIS A 66 19.38 -3.45 -15.87
CA HIS A 66 20.41 -3.92 -14.94
C HIS A 66 20.69 -2.91 -13.81
N GLY A 67 20.79 -1.62 -14.14
CA GLY A 67 20.98 -0.57 -13.14
C GLY A 67 19.80 -0.44 -12.16
N LEU A 68 18.57 -0.65 -12.63
CA LEU A 68 17.38 -0.70 -11.79
C LEU A 68 17.39 -1.93 -10.90
N ALA A 69 17.61 -3.12 -11.49
CA ALA A 69 17.64 -4.39 -10.77
C ALA A 69 18.71 -4.41 -9.67
N ALA A 70 19.88 -3.80 -9.92
CA ALA A 70 20.94 -3.66 -8.93
C ALA A 70 20.55 -2.79 -7.72
N GLN A 71 19.59 -1.87 -7.87
CA GLN A 71 19.06 -1.03 -6.79
C GLN A 71 17.83 -1.65 -6.10
N MET A 72 17.22 -2.68 -6.68
CA MET A 72 16.01 -3.28 -6.16
C MET A 72 16.30 -4.21 -4.98
N ARG A 73 15.91 -3.75 -3.81
CA ARG A 73 16.04 -4.47 -2.54
C ARG A 73 14.90 -5.49 -2.41
N PRO A 74 15.03 -6.54 -1.58
CA PRO A 74 13.98 -7.54 -1.42
C PRO A 74 12.61 -6.94 -1.07
N TRP A 75 12.57 -5.95 -0.17
CA TRP A 75 11.32 -5.28 0.20
C TRP A 75 10.73 -4.43 -0.94
N LEU A 76 11.55 -3.86 -1.84
CA LEU A 76 11.07 -3.12 -3.01
C LEU A 76 10.39 -4.06 -4.00
N TRP A 77 10.99 -5.22 -4.29
CA TRP A 77 10.36 -6.25 -5.13
C TRP A 77 9.02 -6.70 -4.57
N LEU A 78 8.95 -6.92 -3.25
CA LEU A 78 7.70 -7.31 -2.59
C LEU A 78 6.66 -6.18 -2.59
N THR A 79 7.08 -4.92 -2.48
CA THR A 79 6.18 -3.75 -2.60
C THR A 79 5.65 -3.62 -4.02
N VAL A 80 6.48 -3.87 -5.05
CA VAL A 80 6.04 -3.90 -6.45
C VAL A 80 5.07 -5.06 -6.69
N LEU A 81 5.33 -6.24 -6.13
CA LEU A 81 4.40 -7.38 -6.20
C LEU A 81 3.05 -7.03 -5.54
N TYR A 82 3.08 -6.44 -4.35
CA TYR A 82 1.89 -5.96 -3.65
C TYR A 82 1.08 -4.99 -4.53
N ALA A 83 1.72 -4.00 -5.16
CA ALA A 83 1.06 -3.09 -6.10
C ALA A 83 0.51 -3.81 -7.34
N ALA A 84 1.27 -4.74 -7.92
CA ALA A 84 0.86 -5.49 -9.11
C ALA A 84 -0.37 -6.35 -8.84
N LEU A 85 -0.51 -6.92 -7.64
CA LEU A 85 -1.65 -7.75 -7.25
C LEU A 85 -2.97 -6.98 -7.14
N HIS A 86 -2.95 -5.65 -7.09
CA HIS A 86 -4.15 -4.81 -7.14
C HIS A 86 -4.70 -4.63 -8.56
N ILE A 87 -3.84 -4.76 -9.58
CA ILE A 87 -4.20 -4.48 -10.98
C ILE A 87 -5.34 -5.40 -11.48
N PRO A 88 -5.33 -6.72 -11.22
CA PRO A 88 -6.39 -7.61 -11.70
C PRO A 88 -7.71 -7.49 -10.93
N VAL A 89 -7.74 -6.86 -9.75
CA VAL A 89 -8.90 -6.88 -8.84
C VAL A 89 -10.21 -6.44 -9.52
N PRO A 90 -10.26 -5.31 -10.27
CA PRO A 90 -11.50 -4.90 -10.93
C PRO A 90 -11.95 -5.87 -12.03
N LEU A 91 -11.00 -6.58 -12.65
CA LEU A 91 -11.24 -7.48 -13.78
C LEU A 91 -11.59 -8.91 -13.32
N TRP A 92 -11.31 -9.26 -12.07
CA TRP A 92 -11.60 -10.58 -11.51
C TRP A 92 -12.20 -10.48 -10.09
N PRO A 93 -13.47 -10.03 -9.96
CA PRO A 93 -14.12 -9.88 -8.66
C PRO A 93 -14.14 -11.18 -7.83
N GLY A 94 -14.38 -12.33 -8.47
CA GLY A 94 -14.36 -13.63 -7.81
C GLY A 94 -12.98 -14.04 -7.26
N GLY A 95 -11.90 -13.44 -7.77
CA GLY A 95 -10.53 -13.64 -7.28
C GLY A 95 -10.14 -12.72 -6.14
N PHE A 96 -10.99 -11.76 -5.74
CA PHE A 96 -10.67 -10.76 -4.72
C PHE A 96 -10.12 -11.39 -3.42
N PRO A 97 -10.74 -12.44 -2.82
CA PRO A 97 -10.20 -13.05 -1.59
C PRO A 97 -8.74 -13.49 -1.70
N LEU A 98 -8.39 -14.13 -2.81
CA LEU A 98 -7.04 -14.61 -3.07
C LEU A 98 -6.08 -13.45 -3.30
N LEU A 99 -6.47 -12.47 -4.14
CA LEU A 99 -5.65 -11.30 -4.44
C LEU A 99 -5.42 -10.42 -3.20
N ALA A 100 -6.42 -10.26 -2.34
CA ALA A 100 -6.33 -9.55 -1.07
C ALA A 100 -5.37 -10.26 -0.10
N LEU A 101 -5.45 -11.59 0.01
CA LEU A 101 -4.53 -12.36 0.84
C LEU A 101 -3.08 -12.29 0.33
N LEU A 102 -2.89 -12.51 -0.97
CA LEU A 102 -1.56 -12.48 -1.59
C LEU A 102 -0.92 -11.09 -1.52
N SER A 103 -1.70 -10.04 -1.78
CA SER A 103 -1.21 -8.66 -1.71
C SER A 103 -0.85 -8.30 -0.26
N THR A 104 -1.73 -8.55 0.71
CA THR A 104 -1.46 -8.29 2.12
C THR A 104 -0.26 -9.11 2.62
N GLY A 105 -0.12 -10.36 2.18
CA GLY A 105 1.05 -11.19 2.47
C GLY A 105 2.34 -10.61 1.88
N ALA A 106 2.32 -10.15 0.63
CA ALA A 106 3.45 -9.47 0.00
C ALA A 106 3.82 -8.17 0.75
N LEU A 107 2.83 -7.39 1.18
CA LEU A 107 3.02 -6.18 1.96
C LEU A 107 3.63 -6.47 3.34
N PHE A 108 3.15 -7.51 4.03
CA PHE A 108 3.71 -7.99 5.29
C PHE A 108 5.17 -8.42 5.15
N LEU A 109 5.47 -9.22 4.13
CA LEU A 109 6.84 -9.67 3.85
C LEU A 109 7.75 -8.49 3.46
N ALA A 110 7.24 -7.51 2.71
CA ALA A 110 7.96 -6.28 2.39
C ALA A 110 8.30 -5.49 3.67
N ALA A 111 7.31 -5.31 4.56
CA ALA A 111 7.49 -4.66 5.85
C ALA A 111 8.53 -5.38 6.71
N LEU A 112 8.47 -6.72 6.77
CA LEU A 112 9.39 -7.54 7.55
C LEU A 112 10.82 -7.44 6.99
N ALA A 113 10.97 -7.54 5.67
CA ALA A 113 12.27 -7.41 5.00
C ALA A 113 12.87 -6.01 5.23
N TYR A 114 12.08 -4.95 5.13
CA TYR A 114 12.51 -3.58 5.45
C TYR A 114 12.92 -3.45 6.92
N ALA A 115 12.10 -3.93 7.86
CA ALA A 115 12.41 -3.86 9.28
C ALA A 115 13.68 -4.65 9.64
N TRP A 116 13.86 -5.85 9.06
CA TRP A 116 15.06 -6.67 9.24
C TRP A 116 16.29 -5.91 8.80
N GLU A 117 16.28 -5.44 7.56
CA GLU A 117 17.40 -4.72 6.99
C GLU A 117 17.78 -3.46 7.77
N ARG A 118 16.79 -2.78 8.38
CA ARG A 118 17.00 -1.56 9.17
C ARG A 118 17.42 -1.80 10.62
N THR A 119 16.99 -2.91 11.21
CA THR A 119 17.03 -3.09 12.68
C THR A 119 17.59 -4.45 13.14
N GLY A 120 17.89 -5.34 12.20
CA GLY A 120 18.27 -6.73 12.44
C GLY A 120 17.08 -7.67 12.59
N VAL A 121 17.29 -8.96 12.32
CA VAL A 121 16.23 -9.99 12.31
C VAL A 121 15.49 -10.07 13.64
N ARG A 122 16.21 -10.02 14.78
CA ARG A 122 15.60 -10.13 16.11
C ARG A 122 14.57 -9.03 16.36
N ARG A 123 14.92 -7.76 16.11
CA ARG A 123 14.01 -6.64 16.33
C ARG A 123 12.86 -6.69 15.35
N ALA A 124 13.12 -6.96 14.07
CA ALA A 124 12.09 -7.10 13.05
C ALA A 124 11.04 -8.16 13.41
N SER A 125 11.48 -9.35 13.85
CA SER A 125 10.57 -10.41 14.28
C SER A 125 9.75 -10.03 15.51
N VAL A 126 10.35 -9.31 16.47
CA VAL A 126 9.61 -8.80 17.65
C VAL A 126 8.55 -7.78 17.24
N LEU A 127 8.86 -6.85 16.33
CA LEU A 127 7.88 -5.87 15.83
C LEU A 127 6.72 -6.56 15.11
N ALA A 128 7.01 -7.53 14.24
CA ALA A 128 6.02 -8.29 13.52
C ALA A 128 5.12 -9.11 14.46
N ALA A 129 5.73 -9.85 15.40
CA ALA A 129 4.98 -10.63 16.39
C ALA A 129 4.12 -9.75 17.30
N LEU A 130 4.65 -8.61 17.75
CA LEU A 130 3.93 -7.65 18.58
C LEU A 130 2.70 -7.11 17.85
N ALA A 131 2.87 -6.57 16.64
CA ALA A 131 1.76 -5.98 15.91
C ALA A 131 0.74 -7.02 15.43
N PHE A 132 1.20 -8.20 15.02
CA PHE A 132 0.32 -9.32 14.69
C PHE A 132 -0.51 -9.73 15.92
N GLY A 133 0.14 -9.92 17.08
CA GLY A 133 -0.52 -10.36 18.30
C GLY A 133 -1.49 -9.31 18.86
N VAL A 134 -1.09 -8.04 18.89
CA VAL A 134 -1.96 -6.92 19.30
C VAL A 134 -3.12 -6.78 18.32
N GLY A 135 -2.86 -6.78 17.01
CA GLY A 135 -3.89 -6.71 15.97
C GLY A 135 -4.91 -7.83 16.11
N LEU A 136 -4.47 -9.08 16.17
CA LEU A 136 -5.35 -10.23 16.39
C LEU A 136 -6.12 -10.10 17.73
N GLY A 137 -5.46 -9.65 18.79
CA GLY A 137 -6.05 -9.50 20.11
C GLY A 137 -7.16 -8.45 20.16
N VAL A 138 -6.94 -7.26 19.58
CA VAL A 138 -7.95 -6.19 19.54
C VAL A 138 -9.10 -6.53 18.62
N GLU A 139 -8.87 -7.26 17.53
CA GLU A 139 -9.93 -7.73 16.62
C GLU A 139 -10.77 -8.83 17.26
N LEU A 140 -10.14 -9.75 17.98
CA LEU A 140 -10.84 -10.79 18.73
C LEU A 140 -11.68 -10.19 19.86
N LEU A 141 -11.14 -9.19 20.55
CA LEU A 141 -11.86 -8.46 21.59
C LEU A 141 -13.01 -7.64 20.99
N GLY A 142 -12.75 -6.91 19.90
CA GLY A 142 -13.70 -6.05 19.19
C GLY A 142 -14.89 -6.83 18.67
N SER A 143 -14.63 -7.88 17.89
CA SER A 143 -15.70 -8.73 17.31
C SER A 143 -16.57 -9.46 18.35
N ARG A 144 -16.11 -9.59 19.61
CA ARG A 144 -16.87 -10.25 20.69
C ARG A 144 -17.54 -9.29 21.65
N THR A 145 -16.95 -8.13 21.91
CA THR A 145 -17.38 -7.22 22.98
C THR A 145 -17.80 -5.85 22.48
N GLY A 146 -17.48 -5.51 21.24
CA GLY A 146 -17.64 -4.18 20.68
C GLY A 146 -16.53 -3.19 21.09
N PHE A 147 -15.56 -3.56 21.91
CA PHE A 147 -14.41 -2.72 22.25
C PHE A 147 -13.12 -3.26 21.60
N PRO A 148 -12.28 -2.44 20.94
CA PRO A 148 -12.30 -0.98 20.94
C PRO A 148 -13.07 -0.33 19.78
N PHE A 149 -13.58 -1.08 18.79
CA PHE A 149 -14.01 -0.50 17.51
C PHE A 149 -15.51 -0.17 17.39
N GLY A 150 -16.35 -0.66 18.28
CA GLY A 150 -17.81 -0.68 18.13
C GLY A 150 -18.30 -2.10 17.87
N VAL A 151 -19.62 -2.32 17.82
CA VAL A 151 -20.20 -3.66 17.62
C VAL A 151 -20.19 -4.00 16.13
N TYR A 152 -19.51 -5.10 15.77
CA TYR A 152 -19.46 -5.63 14.42
C TYR A 152 -19.29 -7.14 14.42
N SER A 153 -19.59 -7.77 13.27
CA SER A 153 -19.29 -9.17 13.02
C SER A 153 -18.50 -9.33 11.73
N TYR A 154 -17.46 -10.16 11.75
CA TYR A 154 -16.88 -10.73 10.53
C TYR A 154 -17.91 -11.64 9.88
N ALA A 155 -18.47 -11.21 8.76
CA ALA A 155 -19.59 -11.86 8.10
C ALA A 155 -19.08 -12.79 6.97
N THR A 156 -19.01 -12.30 5.73
CA THR A 156 -18.51 -13.10 4.60
C THR A 156 -17.01 -12.93 4.37
N SER A 157 -16.27 -12.57 5.43
CA SER A 157 -14.84 -12.25 5.32
C SER A 157 -14.03 -13.42 4.75
N PRO A 158 -13.05 -13.15 3.88
CA PRO A 158 -12.32 -14.18 3.17
C PRO A 158 -11.46 -15.02 4.11
N ALA A 159 -11.45 -16.34 3.88
CA ALA A 159 -10.52 -17.27 4.51
C ALA A 159 -9.07 -17.04 3.99
N PRO A 160 -8.04 -17.46 4.75
CA PRO A 160 -8.09 -18.14 6.04
C PRO A 160 -8.41 -17.20 7.20
N THR A 161 -9.05 -17.74 8.24
CA THR A 161 -9.31 -17.03 9.50
C THR A 161 -8.51 -17.66 10.64
N LEU A 162 -8.17 -16.85 11.63
CA LEU A 162 -7.50 -17.24 12.87
C LEU A 162 -8.38 -16.79 14.03
N LEU A 163 -8.91 -17.74 14.79
CA LEU A 163 -9.86 -17.49 15.89
C LEU A 163 -11.10 -16.68 15.47
N GLY A 164 -11.52 -16.80 14.20
CA GLY A 164 -12.65 -16.06 13.61
C GLY A 164 -12.29 -14.72 12.99
N VAL A 165 -11.04 -14.24 13.15
CA VAL A 165 -10.53 -13.02 12.53
C VAL A 165 -9.84 -13.35 11.21
N PRO A 166 -10.11 -12.68 10.08
CA PRO A 166 -9.42 -12.93 8.82
C PRO A 166 -7.92 -12.70 8.95
N LEU A 167 -7.09 -13.64 8.47
CA LEU A 167 -5.63 -13.59 8.64
C LEU A 167 -5.00 -12.33 8.04
N LEU A 168 -5.60 -11.78 6.98
CA LEU A 168 -5.13 -10.52 6.36
C LEU A 168 -5.12 -9.36 7.36
N VAL A 169 -6.02 -9.32 8.35
CA VAL A 169 -6.16 -8.20 9.29
C VAL A 169 -4.91 -8.07 10.19
N PRO A 170 -4.49 -9.10 10.96
CA PRO A 170 -3.28 -8.99 11.78
C PRO A 170 -1.99 -8.85 10.95
N LEU A 171 -1.96 -9.34 9.70
CA LEU A 171 -0.85 -9.07 8.77
C LEU A 171 -0.79 -7.58 8.38
N GLY A 172 -1.94 -6.99 8.06
CA GLY A 172 -2.09 -5.57 7.75
C GLY A 172 -1.70 -4.67 8.92
N TRP A 173 -2.08 -5.02 10.15
CA TRP A 173 -1.72 -4.29 11.37
C TRP A 173 -0.20 -4.06 11.49
N PHE A 174 0.62 -5.06 11.17
CA PHE A 174 2.08 -4.88 11.18
C PHE A 174 2.54 -3.94 10.05
N ALA A 175 2.16 -4.24 8.82
CA ALA A 175 2.72 -3.57 7.66
C ALA A 175 2.29 -2.10 7.58
N LEU A 176 1.00 -1.82 7.75
CA LEU A 176 0.46 -0.46 7.68
C LEU A 176 0.97 0.40 8.82
N THR A 177 1.07 -0.16 10.04
CA THR A 177 1.68 0.56 11.17
C THR A 177 3.13 0.88 10.90
N LEU A 178 3.90 -0.04 10.30
CA LEU A 178 5.29 0.24 9.95
C LEU A 178 5.40 1.36 8.91
N ALA A 179 4.62 1.29 7.83
CA ALA A 179 4.59 2.31 6.79
C ALA A 179 4.24 3.69 7.35
N ALA A 180 3.17 3.77 8.16
CA ALA A 180 2.73 4.98 8.83
C ALA A 180 3.78 5.52 9.82
N THR A 181 4.43 4.64 10.59
CA THR A 181 5.49 5.02 11.55
C THR A 181 6.69 5.64 10.83
N VAL A 182 7.13 5.04 9.73
CA VAL A 182 8.25 5.57 8.90
C VAL A 182 7.83 6.89 8.24
N LEU A 183 6.61 6.98 7.72
CA LEU A 183 6.08 8.19 7.09
C LEU A 183 5.94 9.35 8.09
N ALA A 184 5.43 9.08 9.29
CA ALA A 184 5.30 10.04 10.39
C ALA A 184 6.63 10.45 11.04
N GLY A 185 7.75 9.81 10.66
CA GLY A 185 9.05 10.05 11.28
C GLY A 185 9.08 9.63 12.75
N GLY A 186 8.38 8.54 13.10
CA GLY A 186 8.32 8.00 14.46
C GLY A 186 7.35 8.71 15.42
N ARG A 187 6.56 9.67 14.93
CA ARG A 187 5.56 10.35 15.77
C ARG A 187 4.30 9.50 15.88
N ALA A 188 4.15 8.82 17.02
CA ALA A 188 3.08 7.86 17.28
C ALA A 188 1.67 8.39 16.94
N GLY A 189 1.27 9.54 17.47
CA GLY A 189 -0.07 10.10 17.23
C GLY A 189 -0.34 10.43 15.75
N LEU A 190 0.68 10.84 15.00
CA LEU A 190 0.59 11.09 13.57
C LEU A 190 0.55 9.78 12.76
N ALA A 191 1.29 8.76 13.19
CA ALA A 191 1.18 7.42 12.60
C ALA A 191 -0.24 6.88 12.77
N GLY A 192 -0.82 6.98 13.97
CA GLY A 192 -2.23 6.62 14.20
C GLY A 192 -3.20 7.37 13.28
N LEU A 193 -3.01 8.68 13.06
CA LEU A 193 -3.84 9.45 12.12
C LEU A 193 -3.71 8.97 10.67
N LEU A 194 -2.52 8.57 10.24
CA LEU A 194 -2.31 7.99 8.91
C LEU A 194 -3.06 6.66 8.76
N LEU A 195 -3.08 5.80 9.79
CA LEU A 195 -3.89 4.57 9.78
C LEU A 195 -5.38 4.88 9.70
N VAL A 196 -5.88 5.83 10.50
CA VAL A 196 -7.30 6.25 10.44
C VAL A 196 -7.66 6.75 9.05
N ALA A 197 -6.81 7.56 8.42
CA ALA A 197 -7.06 8.05 7.06
C ALA A 197 -7.10 6.93 6.02
N TRP A 198 -6.32 5.86 6.21
CA TRP A 198 -6.40 4.65 5.39
C TRP A 198 -7.69 3.85 5.67
N ASP A 199 -8.05 3.69 6.94
CA ASP A 199 -9.26 2.98 7.38
C ASP A 199 -10.55 3.62 6.84
N VAL A 200 -10.62 4.96 6.80
CA VAL A 200 -11.71 5.70 6.12
C VAL A 200 -11.93 5.23 4.68
N GLY A 201 -10.89 4.85 3.97
CA GLY A 201 -11.00 4.32 2.60
C GLY A 201 -11.32 2.84 2.52
N LEU A 202 -10.86 2.07 3.51
CA LEU A 202 -11.11 0.64 3.59
C LEU A 202 -12.59 0.35 3.93
N GLU A 203 -13.16 1.12 4.86
CA GLU A 203 -14.50 0.90 5.40
C GLU A 203 -15.61 0.80 4.34
N PRO A 204 -15.70 1.71 3.35
CA PRO A 204 -16.61 1.57 2.23
C PRO A 204 -16.46 0.22 1.52
N LEU A 205 -15.24 -0.15 1.13
CA LEU A 205 -14.97 -1.36 0.34
C LEU A 205 -15.42 -2.62 1.11
N MET A 206 -14.98 -2.75 2.35
CA MET A 206 -15.21 -3.96 3.15
C MET A 206 -16.67 -4.13 3.55
N THR A 207 -17.37 -3.02 3.84
CA THR A 207 -18.81 -3.07 4.13
C THR A 207 -19.63 -3.38 2.88
N ALA A 208 -19.25 -2.87 1.70
CA ALA A 208 -19.92 -3.19 0.44
C ALA A 208 -19.78 -4.68 0.07
N GLU A 209 -18.60 -5.25 0.28
CA GLU A 209 -18.33 -6.68 0.10
C GLU A 209 -18.90 -7.55 1.24
N ARG A 210 -19.49 -6.91 2.27
CA ARG A 210 -20.08 -7.55 3.45
C ARG A 210 -19.08 -8.39 4.25
N TYR A 211 -17.79 -8.07 4.17
CA TYR A 211 -16.74 -8.76 4.93
C TYR A 211 -16.85 -8.51 6.43
N TRP A 212 -17.25 -7.31 6.82
CA TRP A 212 -17.81 -7.05 8.13
C TRP A 212 -19.14 -6.34 8.02
N ARG A 213 -19.92 -6.43 9.10
CA ARG A 213 -21.17 -5.70 9.27
C ARG A 213 -21.15 -5.01 10.61
N TRP A 214 -21.30 -3.70 10.59
CA TRP A 214 -21.46 -2.87 11.77
C TRP A 214 -22.89 -2.95 12.30
N SER A 215 -23.02 -2.92 13.63
CA SER A 215 -24.30 -2.86 14.34
C SER A 215 -24.29 -1.66 15.27
N ASP A 216 -24.41 -0.47 14.68
CA ASP A 216 -24.42 0.79 15.40
C ASP A 216 -25.67 1.62 15.03
N PRO A 217 -26.42 2.18 16.00
CA PRO A 217 -27.61 2.97 15.73
C PRO A 217 -27.32 4.36 15.16
N ALA A 218 -26.08 4.85 15.25
CA ALA A 218 -25.64 6.17 14.80
C ALA A 218 -24.27 6.10 14.08
N PRO A 219 -24.19 5.40 12.92
CA PRO A 219 -22.93 5.20 12.20
C PRO A 219 -22.38 6.54 11.69
N LEU A 220 -21.05 6.69 11.73
CA LEU A 220 -20.36 7.87 11.23
C LEU A 220 -20.09 7.77 9.72
N TRP A 221 -19.46 6.67 9.29
CA TRP A 221 -18.96 6.52 7.92
C TRP A 221 -19.00 5.07 7.46
N ALA A 222 -19.62 4.82 6.31
CA ALA A 222 -19.75 3.48 5.72
C ALA A 222 -20.27 2.39 6.69
N GLY A 223 -21.08 2.78 7.68
CA GLY A 223 -21.61 1.90 8.73
C GLY A 223 -20.78 1.88 10.01
N ALA A 224 -19.51 2.26 9.97
CA ALA A 224 -18.62 2.28 11.14
C ALA A 224 -18.97 3.45 12.09
N PRO A 225 -18.97 3.22 13.41
CA PRO A 225 -19.14 4.29 14.40
C PRO A 225 -17.88 5.13 14.57
N VAL A 226 -18.01 6.30 15.21
CA VAL A 226 -16.85 7.14 15.61
C VAL A 226 -15.83 6.33 16.42
N GLN A 227 -16.32 5.40 17.24
CA GLN A 227 -15.52 4.53 18.07
C GLN A 227 -14.49 3.71 17.27
N ASN A 228 -14.81 3.28 16.04
CA ASN A 228 -13.88 2.54 15.18
C ASN A 228 -12.62 3.36 14.90
N PHE A 229 -12.82 4.59 14.43
CA PHE A 229 -11.73 5.49 14.07
C PHE A 229 -10.88 5.90 15.28
N LEU A 230 -11.50 6.06 16.47
CA LEU A 230 -10.77 6.28 17.71
C LEU A 230 -9.96 5.04 18.11
N GLY A 231 -10.53 3.84 17.98
CA GLY A 231 -9.85 2.57 18.21
C GLY A 231 -8.61 2.41 17.33
N TRP A 232 -8.76 2.63 16.01
CA TRP A 232 -7.65 2.64 15.06
C TRP A 232 -6.57 3.65 15.42
N TRP A 233 -6.96 4.86 15.81
CA TRP A 233 -6.02 5.88 16.23
C TRP A 233 -5.22 5.47 17.47
N VAL A 234 -5.90 4.97 18.51
CA VAL A 234 -5.27 4.57 19.78
C VAL A 234 -4.36 3.36 19.57
N VAL A 235 -4.84 2.30 18.94
CA VAL A 235 -4.07 1.06 18.71
C VAL A 235 -2.88 1.35 17.79
N GLY A 236 -3.12 2.06 16.68
CA GLY A 236 -2.07 2.43 15.72
C GLY A 236 -1.00 3.34 16.35
N SER A 237 -1.40 4.31 17.17
CA SER A 237 -0.47 5.16 17.92
C SER A 237 0.34 4.35 18.92
N GLY A 238 -0.31 3.46 19.68
CA GLY A 238 0.34 2.59 20.66
C GLY A 238 1.37 1.66 20.04
N LEU A 239 1.02 1.01 18.93
CA LEU A 239 1.95 0.17 18.17
C LEU A 239 3.11 0.97 17.58
N SER A 240 2.84 2.15 17.00
CA SER A 240 3.88 3.03 16.48
C SER A 240 4.86 3.47 17.56
N TRP A 241 4.35 3.84 18.74
CA TRP A 241 5.17 4.15 19.91
C TRP A 241 6.04 2.95 20.30
N ALA A 242 5.44 1.76 20.45
CA ALA A 242 6.18 0.55 20.81
C ALA A 242 7.26 0.21 19.76
N PHE A 243 6.98 0.40 18.47
CA PHE A 243 7.96 0.22 17.40
C PHE A 243 9.16 1.12 17.58
N MET A 244 8.92 2.40 17.93
CA MET A 244 9.97 3.36 18.17
C MET A 244 10.79 3.06 19.44
N GLN A 245 10.19 2.46 20.46
CA GLN A 245 10.91 2.01 21.66
C GLN A 245 11.79 0.78 21.39
N ILE A 246 11.28 -0.20 20.64
CA ILE A 246 11.98 -1.45 20.33
C ILE A 246 13.06 -1.23 19.27
N ALA A 247 12.77 -0.38 18.29
CA ALA A 247 13.62 -0.14 17.14
C ALA A 247 13.66 1.34 16.73
N PRO A 248 14.35 2.20 17.51
CA PRO A 248 14.49 3.64 17.20
C PRO A 248 15.06 3.94 15.81
N GLY A 249 15.81 3.00 15.22
CA GLY A 249 16.42 3.11 13.89
C GLY A 249 15.45 3.01 12.69
N LEU A 250 14.15 2.76 12.94
CA LEU A 250 13.13 2.64 11.89
C LEU A 250 12.87 3.97 11.17
N SER A 251 12.71 5.06 11.93
CA SER A 251 12.35 6.38 11.39
C SER A 251 13.54 7.32 11.21
N GLY A 252 14.72 6.94 11.70
CA GLY A 252 15.96 7.67 11.46
C GLY A 252 16.39 7.54 9.99
N ARG A 253 16.74 8.65 9.34
CA ARG A 253 17.61 8.60 8.16
C ARG A 253 18.99 8.19 8.67
N ARG A 254 19.26 6.88 8.79
CA ARG A 254 20.66 6.44 8.87
C ARG A 254 21.29 6.92 7.58
N GLY A 255 22.23 7.86 7.70
CA GLY A 255 23.12 8.26 6.62
C GLY A 255 23.70 7.00 6.00
N GLY A 256 23.60 6.92 4.68
CA GLY A 256 23.84 5.70 3.94
C GLY A 256 22.74 5.52 2.92
N ASP A 257 22.80 6.33 1.86
CA ASP A 257 22.52 5.76 0.54
C ASP A 257 23.22 4.40 0.52
N TRP A 258 22.48 3.29 0.35
CA TRP A 258 23.17 2.01 0.19
C TRP A 258 24.06 2.15 -1.05
N PRO A 259 25.36 1.77 -1.00
CA PRO A 259 26.30 2.03 -2.08
C PRO A 259 25.72 1.54 -3.41
N VAL A 260 25.40 2.50 -4.28
CA VAL A 260 24.97 2.22 -5.65
C VAL A 260 26.24 1.78 -6.37
N GLN A 261 26.45 0.47 -6.49
CA GLN A 261 27.49 -0.05 -7.36
C GLN A 261 27.07 0.20 -8.81
N GLY A 262 27.64 1.24 -9.40
CA GLY A 262 27.57 1.51 -10.83
C GLY A 262 26.63 2.64 -11.24
N GLY A 263 27.24 3.70 -11.78
CA GLY A 263 26.64 4.49 -12.85
C GLY A 263 25.96 5.79 -12.44
N SER A 264 26.57 6.89 -12.91
CA SER A 264 25.96 8.21 -13.13
C SER A 264 24.63 8.09 -13.90
N THR A 265 23.52 7.82 -13.20
CA THR A 265 22.18 8.11 -13.70
C THR A 265 21.55 9.08 -12.73
N ALA A 266 21.66 10.37 -13.05
CA ALA A 266 21.24 11.48 -12.21
C ALA A 266 19.72 11.55 -11.95
N ASP A 267 18.91 10.62 -12.46
CA ASP A 267 17.45 10.81 -12.48
C ASP A 267 16.64 9.96 -11.49
N LEU A 268 17.06 8.75 -11.09
CA LEU A 268 16.20 7.87 -10.27
C LEU A 268 17.04 6.98 -9.33
N SER A 269 17.51 7.55 -8.22
CA SER A 269 18.10 6.73 -7.15
C SER A 269 17.01 6.19 -6.24
N LEU A 270 16.77 4.87 -6.30
CA LEU A 270 15.81 4.19 -5.41
C LEU A 270 16.32 4.11 -3.95
N SER A 271 17.60 4.38 -3.72
CA SER A 271 18.23 4.36 -2.40
C SER A 271 17.55 5.26 -1.36
N ARG A 272 16.84 6.30 -1.83
CA ARG A 272 16.10 7.25 -0.98
C ARG A 272 14.70 6.75 -0.60
N LEU A 273 14.21 5.71 -1.26
CA LEU A 273 12.91 5.13 -0.93
C LEU A 273 12.98 4.42 0.42
N THR A 274 11.89 4.52 1.16
CA THR A 274 11.67 3.81 2.41
C THR A 274 10.33 3.10 2.33
N PHE A 275 10.04 2.24 3.30
CA PHE A 275 8.76 1.56 3.37
C PHE A 275 7.55 2.51 3.54
N ALA A 276 7.77 3.80 3.83
CA ALA A 276 6.73 4.83 3.74
C ALA A 276 6.09 4.91 2.34
N ALA A 277 6.74 4.42 1.28
CA ALA A 277 6.20 4.35 -0.07
C ALA A 277 4.95 3.47 -0.19
N ALA A 278 4.71 2.54 0.75
CA ALA A 278 3.48 1.75 0.75
C ALA A 278 2.22 2.62 0.94
N TYR A 279 2.30 3.72 1.70
CA TYR A 279 1.17 4.61 1.94
C TYR A 279 0.66 5.34 0.69
N PRO A 280 1.51 6.02 -0.11
CA PRO A 280 1.06 6.59 -1.38
C PRO A 280 0.65 5.53 -2.41
N THR A 281 1.16 4.29 -2.31
CA THR A 281 0.65 3.17 -3.14
C THR A 281 -0.81 2.85 -2.79
N GLU A 282 -1.14 2.71 -1.50
CA GLU A 282 -2.53 2.57 -1.01
C GLU A 282 -3.39 3.76 -1.43
N MET A 283 -2.88 4.99 -1.27
CA MET A 283 -3.57 6.23 -1.65
C MET A 283 -3.90 6.29 -3.16
N PHE A 284 -3.18 5.55 -3.99
CA PHE A 284 -3.50 5.42 -5.42
C PHE A 284 -4.56 4.33 -5.65
N PHE A 285 -4.33 3.11 -5.15
CA PHE A 285 -5.19 1.97 -5.46
C PHE A 285 -6.53 2.00 -4.76
N LEU A 286 -6.60 2.47 -3.52
CA LEU A 286 -7.83 2.42 -2.72
C LEU A 286 -8.93 3.34 -3.28
N PRO A 287 -8.71 4.66 -3.45
CA PRO A 287 -9.71 5.52 -4.10
C PRO A 287 -9.88 5.16 -5.58
N GLY A 288 -8.82 4.74 -6.29
CA GLY A 288 -8.92 4.29 -7.67
C GLY A 288 -9.86 3.09 -7.85
N GLY A 289 -9.74 2.10 -6.96
CA GLY A 289 -10.62 0.93 -6.90
C GLY A 289 -12.06 1.33 -6.61
N LEU A 290 -12.28 2.23 -5.64
CA LEU A 290 -13.62 2.77 -5.32
C LEU A 290 -14.28 3.46 -6.52
N VAL A 291 -13.54 4.25 -7.32
CA VAL A 291 -14.05 4.83 -8.56
C VAL A 291 -14.48 3.74 -9.55
N LEU A 292 -13.67 2.70 -9.72
CA LEU A 292 -13.96 1.61 -10.67
C LEU A 292 -15.20 0.79 -10.30
N VAL A 293 -15.53 0.70 -9.00
CA VAL A 293 -16.77 0.06 -8.52
C VAL A 293 -17.94 1.05 -8.36
N GLY A 294 -17.84 2.26 -8.93
CA GLY A 294 -18.93 3.24 -8.97
C GLY A 294 -19.14 4.06 -7.69
N ARG A 295 -18.15 4.06 -6.77
CA ARG A 295 -18.21 4.73 -5.46
C ARG A 295 -17.37 6.00 -5.43
N SER A 296 -17.68 6.91 -6.35
CA SER A 296 -16.89 8.13 -6.56
C SER A 296 -16.89 9.09 -5.37
N ARG A 297 -17.99 9.15 -4.60
CA ARG A 297 -18.06 10.00 -3.40
C ARG A 297 -17.11 9.48 -2.32
N GLU A 298 -17.15 8.19 -2.04
CA GLU A 298 -16.29 7.53 -1.08
C GLU A 298 -14.83 7.59 -1.52
N ALA A 299 -14.55 7.43 -2.82
CA ALA A 299 -13.22 7.63 -3.39
C ALA A 299 -12.68 9.06 -3.14
N ALA A 300 -13.51 10.08 -3.35
CA ALA A 300 -13.10 11.48 -3.12
C ALA A 300 -12.81 11.75 -1.63
N VAL A 301 -13.65 11.24 -0.73
CA VAL A 301 -13.43 11.36 0.73
C VAL A 301 -12.16 10.62 1.15
N THR A 302 -11.96 9.41 0.64
CA THR A 302 -10.75 8.59 0.89
C THR A 302 -9.49 9.34 0.47
N LEU A 303 -9.48 9.83 -0.77
CA LEU A 303 -8.33 10.56 -1.31
C LEU A 303 -8.07 11.84 -0.51
N ALA A 304 -9.11 12.59 -0.15
CA ALA A 304 -8.97 13.80 0.66
C ALA A 304 -8.43 13.51 2.06
N ALA A 305 -8.91 12.46 2.73
CA ALA A 305 -8.44 12.05 4.05
C ALA A 305 -6.97 11.63 4.03
N MET A 306 -6.59 10.77 3.09
CA MET A 306 -5.21 10.28 2.95
C MET A 306 -4.25 11.40 2.53
N LEU A 307 -4.65 12.28 1.60
CA LEU A 307 -3.85 13.46 1.22
C LEU A 307 -3.69 14.44 2.38
N GLY A 308 -4.76 14.68 3.16
CA GLY A 308 -4.71 15.54 4.33
C GLY A 308 -3.75 15.02 5.40
N ALA A 309 -3.81 13.72 5.70
CA ALA A 309 -2.89 13.08 6.64
C ALA A 309 -1.44 13.08 6.13
N LEU A 310 -1.23 12.85 4.83
CA LEU A 310 0.09 12.92 4.19
C LEU A 310 0.68 14.34 4.23
N ALA A 311 -0.13 15.35 3.90
CA ALA A 311 0.28 16.76 3.95
C ALA A 311 0.64 17.19 5.37
N LEU A 312 -0.15 16.78 6.36
CA LEU A 312 0.16 17.01 7.78
C LEU A 312 1.48 16.34 8.17
N ALA A 313 1.70 15.10 7.74
CA ALA A 313 2.94 14.39 8.04
C ALA A 313 4.17 15.09 7.46
N TRP A 314 4.08 15.64 6.25
CA TRP A 314 5.15 16.44 5.65
C TRP A 314 5.35 17.78 6.37
N ALA A 315 4.27 18.50 6.67
CA ALA A 315 4.32 19.79 7.35
C ALA A 315 4.99 19.69 8.74
N VAL A 316 4.71 18.60 9.47
CA VAL A 316 5.28 18.35 10.81
C VAL A 316 6.73 17.83 10.73
N ARG A 317 7.11 17.16 9.64
CA ARG A 317 8.48 16.69 9.42
C ARG A 317 9.44 17.78 8.97
N GLY A 318 8.97 18.77 8.21
CA GLY A 318 9.78 19.89 7.71
C GLY A 318 10.21 20.92 8.76
N LYS A 319 9.71 20.83 9.99
CA LYS A 319 10.07 21.73 11.12
C LYS A 319 11.22 21.19 11.98
N LYS A 320 12.19 20.49 11.40
CA LYS A 320 13.40 20.02 12.10
C LYS A 320 14.64 20.65 11.49
#